data_AF-A0A8T2V076-F1
#
_entry.id   AF-A0A8T2V076-F1
#
_cell.length_a   1.000
_cell.length_b   1.000
_cell.length_c   1.000
_cell.angle_alpha   90.00
_cell.angle_beta   90.00
_cell.angle_gamma   90.00
#
_symmetry.space_group_name_H-M   'P 1'
#
loop_
_entity.id
_entity.type
_entity.pdbx_description
1 polymer ?
#
loop_
_entity_poly.entity_id
_entity_poly.type
_entity_poly.pdbx_seq_one_letter_code
_entity_poly.pdbx_strand_id
1 'polypeptide(L)'
;MFHVWRCATGPCHVVIPVHLIAITLVLLVSMPCQKRCLHSRCRQICGYPCVPCMETCAWTCRHHACDLRCHEICKRPICNEPCEKLLHCGHPCLGFCGEPCPSICRVCTPQYKDTISLMTMEEFEETDRFVMLPDCGHVFEVSGLDTWMKSEQCDSGTNSISPKSCPSCKNIIRQSLRYGNQIKARMKQLEDVKMRIFGNQQVNEGIVLLRRKQFDEALEQFLTGKNMQIR
;
A
#
# COMPACT_ATOMS: atom_id res chain seq x y z
N MET A 1 43.04 17.31 14.90
CA MET A 1 43.48 18.09 13.72
C MET A 1 42.69 17.60 12.52
N PHE A 2 41.76 18.43 12.04
CA PHE A 2 40.95 18.15 10.86
C PHE A 2 41.85 18.18 9.62
N HIS A 3 41.93 17.08 8.88
CA HIS A 3 42.49 17.11 7.54
C HIS A 3 41.38 17.37 6.52
N VAL A 4 41.40 18.60 6.01
CA VAL A 4 40.60 19.08 4.89
C VAL A 4 41.04 18.32 3.63
N TRP A 5 40.15 17.54 3.02
CA TRP A 5 40.35 17.04 1.65
C TRP A 5 39.63 17.98 0.68
N ARG A 6 40.42 18.77 -0.05
CA ARG A 6 39.97 19.50 -1.25
C ARG A 6 39.79 18.49 -2.39
N CYS A 7 38.60 18.41 -2.97
CA CYS A 7 38.37 17.71 -4.23
C CYS A 7 38.95 18.53 -5.39
N ALA A 8 39.96 17.98 -6.06
CA ALA A 8 40.41 18.43 -7.37
C ALA A 8 39.82 17.48 -8.42
N THR A 9 38.86 17.99 -9.19
CA THR A 9 38.49 17.57 -10.56
C THR A 9 38.53 16.06 -10.87
N GLY A 10 37.37 15.40 -10.77
CA GLY A 10 37.09 14.08 -11.33
C GLY A 10 35.69 13.60 -10.90
N PRO A 11 35.01 12.71 -11.67
CA PRO A 11 33.72 12.17 -11.23
C PRO A 11 33.98 11.39 -9.95
N CYS A 12 33.34 11.82 -8.85
CA CYS A 12 33.38 11.12 -7.59
C CYS A 12 32.65 9.78 -7.78
N HIS A 13 33.37 8.75 -8.22
CA HIS A 13 32.94 7.38 -8.04
C HIS A 13 32.89 7.14 -6.54
N VAL A 14 31.71 7.28 -5.94
CA VAL A 14 31.46 6.78 -4.60
C VAL A 14 31.61 5.27 -4.70
N VAL A 15 32.80 4.75 -4.42
CA VAL A 15 33.04 3.33 -4.26
C VAL A 15 32.37 2.95 -2.95
N ILE A 16 31.09 2.62 -3.00
CA ILE A 16 30.38 2.08 -1.85
C ILE A 16 31.02 0.71 -1.58
N PRO A 17 31.61 0.48 -0.39
CA PRO A 17 32.21 -0.80 -0.05
C PRO A 17 31.21 -1.93 -0.32
N VAL A 18 31.67 -3.03 -0.94
CA VAL A 18 30.82 -4.18 -1.28
C VAL A 18 30.08 -4.69 -0.04
N HIS A 19 30.69 -4.61 1.15
CA HIS A 19 30.03 -4.92 2.42
C HIS A 19 28.85 -4.00 2.76
N LEU A 20 28.89 -2.70 2.45
CA LEU A 20 27.77 -1.78 2.66
C LEU A 20 26.64 -2.04 1.64
N ILE A 21 26.97 -2.37 0.39
CA ILE A 21 25.98 -2.83 -0.61
C ILE A 21 25.35 -4.15 -0.15
N ALA A 22 26.16 -5.10 0.31
CA ALA A 22 25.72 -6.39 0.84
C ALA A 22 24.82 -6.20 2.06
N ILE A 23 25.18 -5.38 3.05
CA ILE A 23 24.35 -5.06 4.23
C ILE A 23 22.99 -4.46 3.79
N THR A 24 23.00 -3.58 2.80
CA THR A 24 21.76 -3.00 2.26
C THR A 24 20.89 -4.05 1.55
N LEU A 25 21.50 -4.96 0.78
CA LEU A 25 20.83 -6.11 0.17
C LEU A 25 20.31 -7.11 1.22
N VAL A 26 21.05 -7.38 2.30
CA VAL A 26 20.63 -8.23 3.42
C VAL A 26 19.40 -7.65 4.11
N LEU A 27 19.38 -6.35 4.37
CA LEU A 27 18.25 -5.66 5.00
C LEU A 27 17.01 -5.69 4.09
N LEU A 28 17.18 -5.53 2.78
CA LEU A 28 16.08 -5.64 1.82
C LEU A 28 15.54 -7.08 1.69
N VAL A 29 16.40 -8.11 1.83
CA VAL A 29 16.04 -9.54 1.68
C VAL A 29 15.66 -10.22 3.00
N SER A 30 15.54 -9.49 4.10
CA SER A 30 15.09 -10.02 5.40
C SER A 30 13.88 -9.28 6.00
N MET A 31 13.36 -8.26 5.32
CA MET A 31 12.21 -7.51 5.79
C MET A 31 10.94 -8.38 5.80
N PRO A 32 10.16 -8.39 6.89
CA PRO A 32 8.89 -9.10 6.91
C PRO A 32 7.93 -8.47 5.88
N CYS A 33 7.18 -9.32 5.18
CA CYS A 33 6.20 -8.84 4.23
C CYS A 33 5.11 -8.03 4.95
N GLN A 34 4.85 -6.81 4.47
CA GLN A 34 3.83 -5.94 5.05
C GLN A 34 2.40 -6.24 4.54
N LYS A 35 2.22 -7.24 3.68
CA LYS A 35 0.89 -7.62 3.16
C LYS A 35 0.02 -8.13 4.32
N ARG A 36 -1.15 -7.54 4.48
CA ARG A 36 -2.15 -7.92 5.48
C ARG A 36 -3.55 -7.63 4.98
N CYS A 37 -4.53 -8.34 5.53
CA CYS A 37 -5.96 -8.07 5.36
C CYS A 37 -6.61 -7.98 6.74
N LEU A 38 -7.94 -7.97 6.82
CA LEU A 38 -8.66 -7.99 8.09
C LEU A 38 -8.57 -9.35 8.81
N HIS A 39 -8.23 -10.41 8.08
CA HIS A 39 -8.15 -11.77 8.60
C HIS A 39 -6.76 -12.14 9.10
N SER A 40 -5.74 -11.87 8.29
CA SER A 40 -4.38 -12.36 8.53
C SER A 40 -3.31 -11.43 7.98
N ARG A 41 -2.08 -11.63 8.50
CA ARG A 41 -0.85 -10.97 8.06
C ARG A 41 0.06 -12.00 7.38
N CYS A 42 0.72 -11.59 6.31
CA CYS A 42 1.73 -12.43 5.66
C CYS A 42 2.91 -12.65 6.62
N ARG A 43 3.39 -13.89 6.72
CA ARG A 43 4.55 -14.26 7.54
C ARG A 43 5.81 -14.55 6.70
N GLN A 44 5.73 -14.32 5.38
CA GLN A 44 6.86 -14.49 4.48
C GLN A 44 7.77 -13.26 4.52
N ILE A 45 8.99 -13.45 4.03
CA ILE A 45 9.92 -12.36 3.73
C ILE A 45 9.39 -11.58 2.52
N CYS A 46 9.58 -10.26 2.52
CA CYS A 46 9.20 -9.43 1.38
C CYS A 46 9.89 -9.90 0.09
N GLY A 47 9.20 -9.82 -1.04
CA GLY A 47 9.68 -10.35 -2.33
C GLY A 47 9.27 -11.80 -2.61
N TYR A 48 9.06 -12.63 -1.58
CA TYR A 48 8.48 -13.96 -1.78
C TYR A 48 7.00 -13.87 -2.17
N PRO A 49 6.52 -14.76 -3.04
CA PRO A 49 5.09 -14.90 -3.31
C PRO A 49 4.30 -15.08 -2.02
N CYS A 50 3.25 -14.29 -1.87
CA CYS A 50 2.40 -14.34 -0.68
C CYS A 50 1.26 -15.31 -0.91
N VAL A 51 1.00 -16.17 0.08
CA VAL A 51 -0.18 -17.05 0.08
C VAL A 51 -1.46 -16.19 0.08
N PRO A 52 -2.43 -16.44 -0.82
CA PRO A 52 -3.71 -15.73 -0.83
C PRO A 52 -4.55 -16.07 0.40
N CYS A 53 -5.32 -15.09 0.89
CA CYS A 53 -6.24 -15.32 2.00
C CYS A 53 -7.49 -16.06 1.53
N MET A 54 -7.78 -17.20 2.15
CA MET A 54 -8.91 -18.09 1.84
C MET A 54 -10.11 -17.94 2.78
N GLU A 55 -10.07 -17.00 3.72
CA GLU A 55 -11.24 -16.69 4.55
C GLU A 55 -12.33 -15.98 3.73
N THR A 56 -13.57 -16.09 4.19
CA THR A 56 -14.72 -15.38 3.60
C THR A 56 -14.49 -13.87 3.69
N CYS A 57 -14.81 -13.13 2.64
CA CYS A 57 -14.56 -11.69 2.63
C CYS A 57 -15.40 -10.95 3.69
N ALA A 58 -14.73 -10.22 4.59
CA ALA A 58 -15.39 -9.39 5.61
C ALA A 58 -16.18 -8.19 5.06
N TRP A 59 -16.29 -8.00 3.73
CA TRP A 59 -17.03 -6.89 3.15
C TRP A 59 -18.53 -7.14 3.21
N THR A 60 -19.12 -6.89 4.37
CA THR A 60 -20.55 -7.10 4.66
C THR A 60 -21.15 -5.89 5.36
N CYS A 61 -22.41 -5.58 5.05
CA CYS A 61 -23.26 -4.62 5.76
C CYS A 61 -24.71 -5.11 5.71
N ARG A 62 -25.64 -4.39 6.36
CA ARG A 62 -27.07 -4.75 6.37
C ARG A 62 -27.71 -4.82 4.97
N HIS A 63 -27.12 -4.16 3.97
CA HIS A 63 -27.64 -4.09 2.61
C HIS A 63 -27.00 -5.13 1.68
N HIS A 64 -25.71 -5.43 1.87
CA HIS A 64 -24.94 -6.28 0.96
C HIS A 64 -23.92 -7.13 1.71
N ALA A 65 -23.80 -8.40 1.32
CA ALA A 65 -22.76 -9.30 1.81
C ALA A 65 -21.92 -9.82 0.64
N CYS A 66 -20.61 -9.98 0.86
CA CYS A 66 -19.72 -10.66 -0.06
C CYS A 66 -19.58 -12.12 0.36
N ASP A 67 -19.80 -13.05 -0.57
CA ASP A 67 -19.71 -14.51 -0.37
C ASP A 67 -18.38 -15.09 -0.90
N LEU A 68 -17.58 -14.28 -1.60
CA LEU A 68 -16.29 -14.68 -2.15
C LEU A 68 -15.17 -14.73 -1.10
N ARG A 69 -14.06 -15.36 -1.48
CA ARG A 69 -12.84 -15.39 -0.68
C ARG A 69 -12.19 -14.01 -0.61
N CYS A 70 -11.49 -13.73 0.48
CA CYS A 70 -10.89 -12.42 0.74
C CYS A 70 -9.94 -11.95 -0.37
N HIS A 71 -9.23 -12.85 -1.05
CA HIS A 71 -8.31 -12.48 -2.13
C HIS A 71 -9.00 -12.23 -3.48
N GLU A 72 -10.24 -12.68 -3.66
CA GLU A 72 -10.99 -12.54 -4.91
C GLU A 72 -11.54 -11.13 -5.07
N ILE A 73 -11.70 -10.69 -6.32
CA ILE A 73 -12.39 -9.43 -6.64
C ILE A 73 -13.87 -9.59 -6.27
N CYS A 74 -14.35 -8.71 -5.40
CA CYS A 74 -15.72 -8.74 -4.92
C CYS A 74 -16.70 -8.38 -6.05
N LYS A 75 -17.82 -9.08 -6.13
CA LYS A 75 -18.90 -8.81 -7.10
C LYS A 75 -20.03 -7.96 -6.54
N ARG A 76 -20.14 -7.84 -5.21
CA ARG A 76 -21.14 -6.99 -4.56
C ARG A 76 -20.92 -5.49 -4.87
N PRO A 77 -21.99 -4.68 -4.94
CA PRO A 77 -21.87 -3.24 -5.12
C PRO A 77 -21.30 -2.52 -3.88
N ILE A 78 -20.81 -1.30 -4.11
CA ILE A 78 -20.48 -0.35 -3.04
C ILE A 78 -21.78 0.07 -2.35
N CYS A 79 -21.76 0.15 -1.02
CA CYS A 79 -22.90 0.67 -0.26
C CYS A 79 -22.75 2.18 -0.10
N ASN A 80 -23.70 2.95 -0.64
CA ASN A 80 -23.74 4.42 -0.51
C ASN A 80 -24.81 4.88 0.49
N GLU A 81 -25.43 3.94 1.22
CA GLU A 81 -26.40 4.28 2.26
C GLU A 81 -25.68 5.00 3.42
N PRO A 82 -26.22 6.13 3.90
CA PRO A 82 -25.68 6.84 5.06
C PRO A 82 -25.58 5.93 6.29
N CYS A 83 -24.56 6.17 7.11
CA CYS A 83 -24.46 5.49 8.38
C CYS A 83 -25.51 6.06 9.37
N GLU A 84 -26.45 5.22 9.81
CA GLU A 84 -27.50 5.59 10.79
C GLU A 84 -26.99 5.71 12.24
N LYS A 85 -25.69 5.53 12.48
CA LYS A 85 -25.10 5.59 13.82
C LYS A 85 -24.90 7.04 14.27
N LEU A 86 -24.91 7.24 15.58
CA LEU A 86 -24.41 8.46 16.21
C LEU A 86 -22.92 8.29 16.52
N LEU A 87 -22.16 9.37 16.38
CA LEU A 87 -20.78 9.47 16.86
C LEU A 87 -20.75 9.53 18.39
N HIS A 88 -19.57 9.40 18.99
CA HIS A 88 -19.42 9.47 20.45
C HIS A 88 -19.88 10.83 21.05
N CYS A 89 -19.90 11.88 20.23
CA CYS A 89 -20.39 13.20 20.62
C CYS A 89 -21.92 13.33 20.54
N GLY A 90 -22.64 12.27 20.15
CA GLY A 90 -24.10 12.24 20.02
C GLY A 90 -24.64 12.75 18.68
N HIS A 91 -23.79 13.31 17.81
CA HIS A 91 -24.22 13.82 16.51
C HIS A 91 -24.27 12.72 15.43
N PRO A 92 -25.07 12.90 14.36
CA PRO A 92 -25.13 11.98 13.24
C PRO A 92 -23.76 11.69 12.61
N CYS A 93 -23.53 10.43 12.27
CA CYS A 93 -22.32 10.01 11.55
C CYS A 93 -22.31 10.56 10.12
N LEU A 94 -21.14 11.04 9.67
CA LEU A 94 -20.93 11.53 8.31
C LEU A 94 -20.47 10.44 7.33
N GLY A 95 -20.39 9.18 7.77
CA GLY A 95 -19.87 8.06 6.97
C GLY A 95 -20.94 7.24 6.27
N PHE A 96 -20.50 6.11 5.70
CA PHE A 96 -21.35 5.13 5.02
C PHE A 96 -21.61 3.88 5.86
N CYS A 97 -22.71 3.20 5.56
CA CYS A 97 -23.07 1.94 6.20
C CYS A 97 -22.00 0.85 5.97
N GLY A 98 -21.59 0.19 7.06
CA GLY A 98 -20.60 -0.90 7.03
C GLY A 98 -19.15 -0.45 6.85
N GLU A 99 -18.90 0.86 6.82
CA GLU A 99 -17.56 1.44 6.83
C GLU A 99 -17.20 1.96 8.23
N PRO A 100 -15.90 2.10 8.58
CA PRO A 100 -15.51 2.77 9.81
C PRO A 100 -16.09 4.18 9.86
N CYS A 101 -16.75 4.49 10.98
CA CYS A 101 -17.32 5.83 11.16
C CYS A 101 -16.18 6.85 11.25
N PRO A 102 -16.21 7.94 10.45
CA PRO A 102 -15.21 8.99 10.54
C PRO A 102 -15.24 9.65 11.91
N SER A 103 -14.06 10.01 12.43
CA SER A 103 -13.91 10.65 13.74
C SER A 103 -14.25 12.14 13.74
N ILE A 104 -14.57 12.71 12.57
CA ILE A 104 -14.95 14.11 12.40
C ILE A 104 -16.47 14.29 12.51
N CYS A 105 -16.89 15.46 12.95
CA CYS A 105 -18.28 15.81 13.16
C CYS A 105 -18.53 17.23 12.67
N ARG A 106 -19.63 17.44 11.92
CA ARG A 106 -19.98 18.76 11.38
C ARG A 106 -20.13 19.83 12.47
N VAL A 107 -20.58 19.45 13.66
CA VAL A 107 -20.79 20.36 14.80
C VAL A 107 -19.53 20.49 15.65
N CYS A 108 -18.86 19.39 15.98
CA CYS A 108 -17.73 19.41 16.93
C CYS A 108 -16.39 19.75 16.28
N THR A 109 -16.25 19.58 14.96
CA THR A 109 -15.01 19.84 14.23
C THR A 109 -15.25 20.75 13.02
N PRO A 110 -15.80 21.97 13.19
CA PRO A 110 -16.05 22.89 12.07
C PRO A 110 -14.77 23.31 11.34
N GLN A 111 -13.62 23.28 12.02
CA GLN A 111 -12.31 23.59 11.47
C GLN A 111 -11.69 22.47 10.63
N TYR A 112 -12.35 21.31 10.49
CA TYR A 112 -11.81 20.25 9.63
C TYR A 112 -11.69 20.75 8.19
N LYS A 113 -10.58 20.39 7.57
CA LYS A 113 -10.24 20.73 6.19
C LYS A 113 -9.83 19.47 5.46
N ASP A 114 -10.51 19.15 4.37
CA ASP A 114 -10.18 18.01 3.54
C ASP A 114 -8.85 18.27 2.82
N THR A 115 -7.93 17.30 2.85
CA THR A 115 -6.59 17.53 2.28
C THR A 115 -6.52 17.32 0.77
N ILE A 116 -7.58 16.78 0.15
CA ILE A 116 -7.66 16.57 -1.31
C ILE A 116 -8.32 17.79 -1.96
N SER A 117 -9.54 18.12 -1.54
CA SER A 117 -10.31 19.24 -2.10
C SER A 117 -9.89 20.60 -1.54
N LEU A 118 -9.20 20.61 -0.38
CA LEU A 118 -8.84 21.82 0.37
C LEU A 118 -10.06 22.62 0.87
N MET A 119 -11.25 22.03 0.82
CA MET A 119 -12.48 22.60 1.37
C MET A 119 -12.57 22.37 2.87
N THR A 120 -13.18 23.32 3.56
CA THR A 120 -13.51 23.28 4.99
C THR A 120 -14.90 22.70 5.23
N MET A 121 -15.22 22.31 6.47
CA MET A 121 -16.56 21.74 6.79
C MET A 121 -17.74 22.64 6.45
N GLU A 122 -17.56 23.95 6.46
CA GLU A 122 -18.61 24.92 6.16
C GLU A 122 -18.96 24.96 4.66
N GLU A 123 -18.02 24.56 3.80
CA GLU A 123 -18.19 24.56 2.34
C GLU A 123 -18.85 23.27 1.81
N PHE A 124 -18.95 22.24 2.65
CA PHE A 124 -19.59 20.98 2.32
C PHE A 124 -21.09 20.99 2.63
N GLU A 125 -21.90 20.39 1.77
CA GLU A 125 -23.33 20.24 1.95
C GLU A 125 -23.64 19.20 3.04
N GLU A 126 -24.82 19.28 3.68
CA GLU A 126 -25.23 18.33 4.72
C GLU A 126 -25.32 16.87 4.22
N THR A 127 -25.52 16.69 2.91
CA THR A 127 -25.55 15.41 2.21
C THR A 127 -24.17 14.83 1.94
N ASP A 128 -23.11 15.62 2.06
CA ASP A 128 -21.75 15.14 1.83
C ASP A 128 -21.34 14.11 2.87
N ARG A 129 -20.54 13.14 2.42
CA ARG A 129 -20.14 11.98 3.20
C ARG A 129 -18.63 11.76 3.12
N PHE A 130 -18.12 11.17 4.20
CA PHE A 130 -16.70 11.06 4.44
C PHE A 130 -16.30 9.62 4.67
N VAL A 131 -15.12 9.27 4.17
CA VAL A 131 -14.53 7.94 4.29
C VAL A 131 -13.28 8.04 5.15
N MET A 132 -13.21 7.21 6.19
CA MET A 132 -12.02 7.07 7.02
C MET A 132 -11.19 5.87 6.55
N LEU A 133 -9.91 6.10 6.28
CA LEU A 133 -8.99 5.01 5.92
C LEU A 133 -8.58 4.22 7.16
N PRO A 134 -8.87 2.90 7.26
CA PRO A 134 -8.60 2.13 8.47
C PRO A 134 -7.10 2.03 8.82
N ASP A 135 -6.24 2.05 7.81
CA ASP A 135 -4.79 1.88 8.00
C ASP A 135 -4.12 3.09 8.69
N CYS A 136 -4.73 4.27 8.65
CA CYS A 136 -4.12 5.50 9.18
C CYS A 136 -5.07 6.46 9.88
N GLY A 137 -6.38 6.23 9.86
CA GLY A 137 -7.39 7.07 10.51
C GLY A 137 -7.67 8.41 9.83
N HIS A 138 -6.99 8.74 8.72
CA HIS A 138 -7.28 9.97 7.98
C HIS A 138 -8.65 9.88 7.30
N VAL A 139 -9.37 10.98 7.36
CA VAL A 139 -10.73 11.13 6.83
C VAL A 139 -10.68 12.03 5.60
N PHE A 140 -11.45 11.66 4.57
CA PHE A 140 -11.56 12.41 3.33
C PHE A 140 -13.01 12.48 2.87
N GLU A 141 -13.35 13.53 2.14
CA GLU A 141 -14.59 13.54 1.35
C GLU A 141 -14.52 12.47 0.25
N VAL A 142 -15.66 11.79 0.02
CA VAL A 142 -15.71 10.58 -0.82
C VAL A 142 -15.36 10.84 -2.28
N SER A 143 -15.83 11.93 -2.89
CA SER A 143 -15.59 12.25 -4.29
C SER A 143 -14.12 12.56 -4.57
N GLY A 144 -13.46 13.30 -3.66
CA GLY A 144 -12.03 13.57 -3.70
C GLY A 144 -11.22 12.28 -3.60
N LEU A 145 -11.57 11.41 -2.64
CA LEU A 145 -10.86 10.15 -2.45
C LEU A 145 -11.11 9.14 -3.57
N ASP A 146 -12.32 9.09 -4.14
CA ASP A 146 -12.66 8.27 -5.30
C ASP A 146 -11.80 8.63 -6.51
N THR A 147 -11.61 9.94 -6.74
CA THR A 147 -10.76 10.46 -7.82
C THR A 147 -9.29 10.09 -7.57
N TRP A 148 -8.81 10.26 -6.34
CA TRP A 148 -7.47 9.85 -5.93
C TRP A 148 -7.22 8.35 -6.12
N MET A 149 -8.22 7.52 -5.82
CA MET A 149 -8.09 6.07 -5.95
C MET A 149 -8.06 5.63 -7.43
N LYS A 150 -8.80 6.32 -8.30
CA LYS A 150 -8.82 6.05 -9.75
C LYS A 150 -7.59 6.56 -10.51
N SER A 151 -6.86 7.55 -9.99
CA SER A 151 -5.72 8.12 -10.70
C SER A 151 -4.63 7.08 -10.99
N GLU A 152 -3.89 7.23 -12.08
CA GLU A 152 -2.63 6.52 -12.25
C GLU A 152 -1.58 7.35 -11.47
N GLN A 153 -0.84 6.76 -10.53
CA GLN A 153 0.26 7.52 -9.90
C GLN A 153 1.28 7.82 -11.00
N CYS A 154 1.45 9.10 -11.32
CA CYS A 154 2.39 9.56 -12.32
C CYS A 154 3.81 9.57 -11.75
N ASP A 155 4.52 8.45 -11.84
CA ASP A 155 5.98 8.46 -11.88
C ASP A 155 6.39 8.50 -13.36
N SER A 156 6.58 9.73 -13.86
CA SER A 156 7.32 10.09 -15.07
C SER A 156 7.77 8.91 -15.96
N GLY A 157 6.90 8.47 -16.87
CA GLY A 157 7.27 7.59 -17.99
C GLY A 157 7.70 6.16 -17.64
N THR A 158 7.52 5.69 -16.40
CA THR A 158 7.81 4.29 -16.03
C THR A 158 6.52 3.60 -15.59
N ASN A 159 6.25 2.40 -16.15
CA ASN A 159 5.14 1.52 -15.74
C ASN A 159 5.38 0.97 -14.32
N SER A 160 5.43 1.82 -13.30
CA SER A 160 5.66 1.40 -11.91
C SER A 160 4.35 0.86 -11.31
N ILE A 161 4.36 -0.41 -10.90
CA ILE A 161 3.23 -1.02 -10.18
C ILE A 161 3.42 -0.66 -8.70
N SER A 162 2.79 0.43 -8.26
CA SER A 162 2.80 0.85 -6.86
C SER A 162 1.45 0.64 -6.17
N PRO A 163 1.43 0.31 -4.86
CA PRO A 163 0.23 0.37 -4.06
C PRO A 163 -0.30 1.81 -3.92
N LYS A 164 -1.62 1.96 -3.80
CA LYS A 164 -2.22 3.25 -3.45
C LYS A 164 -1.88 3.65 -2.02
N SER A 165 -1.55 4.93 -1.84
CA SER A 165 -1.16 5.52 -0.56
C SER A 165 -2.14 6.61 -0.15
N CYS A 166 -2.23 6.85 1.16
CA CYS A 166 -3.02 7.92 1.77
C CYS A 166 -2.54 9.27 1.24
N PRO A 167 -3.44 10.16 0.75
CA PRO A 167 -3.06 11.50 0.27
C PRO A 167 -2.29 12.31 1.32
N SER A 168 -2.72 12.27 2.59
CA SER A 168 -2.14 13.09 3.67
C SER A 168 -0.84 12.52 4.25
N CYS A 169 -0.80 11.23 4.59
CA CYS A 169 0.35 10.65 5.31
C CYS A 169 1.18 9.64 4.52
N LYS A 170 0.81 9.37 3.26
CA LYS A 170 1.45 8.40 2.36
C LYS A 170 1.50 6.95 2.85
N ASN A 171 0.84 6.62 3.97
CA ASN A 171 0.69 5.23 4.40
C ASN A 171 -0.10 4.43 3.36
N ILE A 172 0.30 3.18 3.09
CA ILE A 172 -0.32 2.34 2.06
C ILE A 172 -1.72 1.92 2.50
N ILE A 173 -2.67 2.08 1.58
CA ILE A 173 -4.08 1.73 1.78
C ILE A 173 -4.27 0.24 1.49
N ARG A 174 -4.64 -0.54 2.51
CA ARG A 174 -4.77 -2.01 2.41
C ARG A 174 -6.12 -2.53 2.87
N GLN A 175 -6.71 -1.91 3.88
CA GLN A 175 -7.88 -2.44 4.59
C GLN A 175 -9.18 -1.70 4.27
N SER A 176 -9.17 -0.70 3.37
CA SER A 176 -10.40 -0.04 2.95
C SER A 176 -11.30 -1.02 2.19
N LEU A 177 -12.49 -1.24 2.73
CA LEU A 177 -13.49 -2.14 2.16
C LEU A 177 -14.12 -1.56 0.88
N ARG A 178 -14.49 -0.27 0.90
CA ARG A 178 -15.02 0.48 -0.26
C ARG A 178 -14.09 0.39 -1.47
N TYR A 179 -12.80 0.58 -1.25
CA TYR A 179 -11.79 0.51 -2.31
C TYR A 179 -11.15 -0.88 -2.45
N GLY A 180 -11.73 -1.90 -1.81
CA GLY A 180 -11.16 -3.24 -1.72
C GLY A 180 -10.82 -3.85 -3.07
N ASN A 181 -11.67 -3.67 -4.09
CA ASN A 181 -11.41 -4.20 -5.44
C ASN A 181 -10.18 -3.56 -6.10
N GLN A 182 -10.02 -2.24 -5.97
CA GLN A 182 -8.86 -1.53 -6.53
C GLN A 182 -7.57 -1.95 -5.81
N ILE A 183 -7.61 -2.07 -4.49
CA ILE A 183 -6.50 -2.55 -3.67
C ILE A 183 -6.13 -3.99 -4.06
N LYS A 184 -7.10 -4.89 -4.14
CA LYS A 184 -6.88 -6.30 -4.53
C LYS A 184 -6.28 -6.42 -5.91
N ALA A 185 -6.76 -5.63 -6.88
CA ALA A 185 -6.22 -5.63 -8.24
C ALA A 185 -4.75 -5.21 -8.28
N ARG A 186 -4.39 -4.10 -7.62
CA ARG A 186 -2.98 -3.64 -7.53
C ARG A 186 -2.10 -4.63 -6.77
N MET A 187 -2.61 -5.22 -5.68
CA MET A 187 -1.88 -6.27 -4.96
C MET A 187 -1.67 -7.52 -5.82
N LYS A 188 -2.65 -7.92 -6.63
CA LYS A 188 -2.51 -9.05 -7.56
C LYS A 188 -1.40 -8.79 -8.57
N GLN A 189 -1.35 -7.59 -9.16
CA GLN A 189 -0.26 -7.21 -10.07
C GLN A 189 1.12 -7.32 -9.40
N LEU A 190 1.25 -6.91 -8.15
CA LEU A 190 2.49 -7.07 -7.38
C LEU A 190 2.84 -8.54 -7.15
N GLU A 191 1.86 -9.38 -6.81
CA GLU A 191 2.09 -10.82 -6.65
C GLU A 191 2.45 -11.49 -7.97
N ASP A 192 1.84 -11.10 -9.09
CA ASP A 192 2.19 -11.62 -10.43
C ASP A 192 3.65 -11.30 -10.78
N VAL A 193 4.14 -10.10 -10.43
CA VAL A 193 5.56 -9.73 -10.59
C VAL A 193 6.45 -10.59 -9.69
N LYS A 194 6.09 -10.76 -8.41
CA LYS A 194 6.84 -11.64 -7.49
C LYS A 194 6.90 -13.07 -8.01
N MET A 195 5.80 -13.60 -8.54
CA MET A 195 5.74 -14.94 -9.12
C MET A 195 6.66 -15.08 -10.33
N ARG A 196 6.74 -14.07 -11.21
CA ARG A 196 7.67 -14.08 -12.35
C ARG A 196 9.13 -14.04 -11.91
N ILE A 197 9.46 -13.20 -10.93
CA ILE A 197 10.82 -13.08 -10.40
C ILE A 197 11.22 -14.37 -9.67
N PHE A 198 10.34 -14.91 -8.84
CA PHE A 198 10.57 -16.14 -8.08
C PHE A 198 10.52 -17.40 -8.96
N GLY A 199 9.89 -17.36 -10.14
CA GLY A 199 9.97 -18.45 -11.12
C GLY A 199 11.37 -18.60 -11.72
N ASN A 200 12.25 -17.61 -11.56
CA ASN A 200 13.61 -17.65 -12.06
C ASN A 200 14.52 -18.43 -11.10
N GLN A 201 15.02 -19.58 -11.57
CA GLN A 201 15.86 -20.48 -10.79
C GLN A 201 17.14 -19.79 -10.25
N GLN A 202 17.78 -18.92 -11.04
CA GLN A 202 18.99 -18.20 -10.61
C GLN A 202 18.69 -17.20 -9.49
N VAL A 203 17.54 -16.52 -9.56
CA VAL A 203 17.11 -15.60 -8.49
C VAL A 203 16.85 -16.39 -7.21
N ASN A 204 16.20 -17.55 -7.30
CA ASN A 204 15.95 -18.40 -6.14
C ASN A 204 17.24 -18.91 -5.50
N GLU A 205 18.20 -19.36 -6.30
CA GLU A 205 19.53 -19.78 -5.85
C GLU A 205 20.25 -18.62 -5.14
N GLY A 206 20.25 -17.43 -5.73
CA GLY A 206 20.78 -16.22 -5.09
C GLY A 206 20.11 -15.90 -3.75
N ILE A 207 18.78 -16.02 -3.64
CA ILE A 207 18.08 -15.76 -2.37
C ILE A 207 18.40 -16.84 -1.32
N VAL A 208 18.56 -18.11 -1.71
CA VAL A 208 18.99 -19.19 -0.79
C VAL A 208 20.38 -18.88 -0.23
N LEU A 209 21.29 -18.41 -1.07
CA LEU A 209 22.64 -17.99 -0.67
C LEU A 209 22.60 -16.80 0.31
N LEU A 210 21.73 -15.81 0.07
CA LEU A 210 21.52 -14.68 1.00
C LEU A 210 21.06 -15.16 2.39
N ARG A 211 20.18 -16.16 2.48
CA ARG A 211 19.76 -16.73 3.78
C ARG A 211 20.90 -17.43 4.52
N ARG A 212 21.81 -18.06 3.79
CA ARG A 212 23.01 -18.69 4.33
C ARG A 212 24.12 -17.68 4.64
N LYS A 213 23.88 -16.39 4.42
CA LYS A 213 24.85 -15.30 4.56
C LYS A 213 26.04 -15.42 3.60
N GLN A 214 25.85 -16.11 2.47
CA GLN A 214 26.82 -16.25 1.39
C GLN A 214 26.62 -15.11 0.38
N PHE A 215 27.06 -13.90 0.73
CA PHE A 215 26.70 -12.68 0.00
C PHE A 215 27.39 -12.53 -1.35
N ASP A 216 28.66 -12.93 -1.45
CA ASP A 216 29.43 -12.80 -2.69
C ASP A 216 28.89 -13.74 -3.78
N GLU A 217 28.65 -15.00 -3.40
CA GLU A 217 28.03 -16.00 -4.29
C GLU A 217 26.61 -15.57 -4.70
N ALA A 218 25.82 -15.00 -3.78
CA ALA A 218 24.50 -14.48 -4.12
C ALA A 218 24.58 -13.31 -5.11
N LEU A 219 25.53 -12.39 -4.92
CA LEU A 219 25.73 -11.25 -5.80
C LEU A 219 26.16 -11.72 -7.19
N GLU A 220 27.06 -12.69 -7.29
CA GLU A 220 27.44 -13.31 -8.56
C GLU A 220 26.23 -13.91 -9.27
N GLN A 221 25.40 -14.69 -8.58
CA GLN A 221 24.17 -15.27 -9.15
C GLN A 221 23.23 -14.20 -9.72
N PHE A 222 23.04 -13.08 -9.00
CA PHE A 222 22.20 -11.99 -9.49
C PHE A 222 22.83 -11.20 -10.66
N LEU A 223 24.17 -11.08 -10.69
CA LEU A 223 24.88 -10.35 -11.73
C LEU A 223 25.03 -11.16 -13.04
N THR A 224 25.21 -12.47 -12.96
CA THR A 224 25.27 -13.36 -14.13
C THR A 224 23.96 -13.42 -14.92
N GLY A 225 22.83 -13.04 -14.28
CA GLY A 225 21.51 -12.96 -14.92
C GLY A 225 21.26 -11.69 -15.77
N LYS A 226 22.22 -10.75 -15.88
CA LYS A 226 22.04 -9.45 -16.58
C LYS A 226 21.92 -9.50 -18.12
N ASN A 227 21.72 -10.67 -18.73
CA ASN A 227 21.47 -10.79 -20.18
C ASN A 227 19.98 -10.87 -20.57
N MET A 228 19.06 -10.40 -19.72
CA MET A 228 17.63 -10.49 -20.02
C MET A 228 17.02 -9.10 -20.26
N GLN A 229 16.89 -8.72 -21.54
CA GLN A 229 16.04 -7.62 -21.97
C GLN A 229 14.60 -7.91 -21.53
N ILE A 230 14.06 -7.07 -20.66
CA ILE A 230 12.63 -7.01 -20.38
C ILE A 230 12.00 -6.31 -21.59
N ARG A 231 11.43 -7.09 -22.52
CA ARG A 231 10.49 -6.60 -23.54
C ARG A 231 9.07 -6.66 -23.02
#